data_AF-P72919-F1
#
_entry.id   AF-P72919-F1
#
_cell.length_a   1.000
_cell.length_b   1.000
_cell.length_c   1.000
_cell.angle_alpha   90.00
_cell.angle_beta   90.00
_cell.angle_gamma   90.00
#
_symmetry.space_group_name_H-M   'P 1'
#
loop_
_entity.id
_entity.type
_entity.pdbx_description
1 polymer ?
#
loop_
_entity_poly.entity_id
_entity_poly.type
_entity_poly.pdbx_seq_one_letter_code
_entity_poly.pdbx_strand_id
1 'polypeptide(L)'
;MASFLALLPRSLTTFLYAVAALLRFYGNIDTTPFQLIPLTILDWSFLAFTLGTAALLVNLGLEWNSGNRSRNRADQERDRTDQERDRADQERQRAARRARIQNRFFLRPTRYQLTPSPDTRAALIDFLSFLQEYGE
;
A
#
# COMPACT_ATOMS: atom_id res chain seq x y z
N MET A 1 22.25 -11.23 6.03
CA MET A 1 22.70 -12.64 5.90
C MET A 1 21.53 -13.45 5.36
N ALA A 2 21.39 -13.55 4.03
CA ALA A 2 20.37 -14.38 3.42
C ALA A 2 20.74 -15.83 3.70
N SER A 3 20.04 -16.45 4.66
CA SER A 3 20.30 -17.79 5.15
C SER A 3 20.37 -18.78 3.98
N PHE A 4 21.36 -19.66 4.01
CA PHE A 4 21.55 -20.81 3.12
C PHE A 4 20.25 -21.60 2.85
N LEU A 5 19.32 -21.58 3.82
CA LEU A 5 17.95 -22.11 3.74
C LEU A 5 17.03 -21.45 2.70
N ALA A 6 17.25 -20.18 2.33
CA ALA A 6 16.46 -19.48 1.32
C ALA A 6 16.87 -19.86 -0.12
N LEU A 7 18.11 -20.31 -0.33
CA LEU A 7 18.60 -20.82 -1.61
C LEU A 7 18.26 -22.31 -1.81
N LEU A 8 18.08 -23.02 -0.70
CA LEU A 8 17.84 -24.46 -0.62
C LEU A 8 16.72 -24.95 -1.56
N PRO A 9 15.53 -24.33 -1.67
CA PRO A 9 14.46 -24.86 -2.51
C PRO A 9 14.78 -24.82 -4.01
N ARG A 10 15.44 -23.75 -4.46
CA ARG A 10 15.75 -23.51 -5.87
C ARG A 10 16.97 -24.30 -6.32
N SER A 11 18.01 -24.40 -5.49
CA SER A 11 19.15 -25.25 -5.79
C SER A 11 18.81 -26.74 -5.68
N LEU A 12 17.94 -27.14 -4.73
CA LEU A 12 17.56 -28.54 -4.52
C LEU A 12 16.66 -29.08 -5.63
N THR A 13 15.71 -28.29 -6.15
CA THR A 13 14.91 -28.67 -7.33
C THR A 13 15.77 -28.88 -8.57
N THR A 14 16.67 -27.92 -8.85
CA THR A 14 17.63 -28.03 -9.95
C THR A 14 18.55 -29.24 -9.77
N PHE A 15 19.05 -29.47 -8.55
CA PHE A 15 19.90 -30.61 -8.21
C PHE A 15 19.17 -31.95 -8.36
N LEU A 16 17.94 -32.06 -7.87
CA LEU A 16 17.12 -33.28 -8.02
C LEU A 16 16.82 -33.58 -9.48
N TYR A 17 16.53 -32.57 -10.29
CA TYR A 17 16.30 -32.75 -11.72
C TYR A 17 17.58 -33.17 -12.46
N ALA A 18 18.73 -32.58 -12.10
CA ALA A 18 20.03 -32.98 -12.63
C ALA A 18 20.41 -34.42 -12.25
N VAL A 19 20.14 -34.82 -11.00
CA VAL A 19 20.33 -36.20 -10.53
C VAL A 19 19.39 -37.17 -11.25
N ALA A 20 18.12 -36.82 -11.43
CA ALA A 20 17.16 -37.62 -12.19
C ALA A 20 17.59 -37.80 -13.65
N ALA A 21 18.05 -36.73 -14.31
CA ALA A 21 18.58 -36.78 -15.67
C ALA A 21 19.85 -37.63 -15.76
N LEU A 22 20.77 -37.50 -14.80
CA LEU A 22 22.00 -38.28 -14.73
C LEU A 22 21.69 -39.78 -14.54
N LEU A 23 20.79 -40.13 -13.63
CA LEU A 23 20.33 -41.50 -13.42
C LEU A 23 19.64 -42.06 -14.67
N ARG A 24 18.84 -41.24 -15.37
CA ARG A 24 18.12 -41.66 -16.58
C ARG A 24 19.02 -41.88 -17.79
N PHE A 25 20.08 -41.08 -17.92
CA PHE A 25 20.95 -41.05 -19.09
C PHE A 25 22.24 -41.86 -18.91
N TYR A 26 22.73 -41.99 -17.68
CA TYR A 26 23.99 -42.67 -17.34
C TYR A 26 23.78 -43.99 -16.58
N GLY A 27 22.57 -44.25 -16.10
CA GLY A 27 22.20 -45.53 -15.52
C GLY A 27 21.94 -46.55 -16.64
N ASN A 28 22.80 -47.55 -16.74
CA ASN A 28 22.66 -48.66 -17.68
C ASN A 28 21.27 -49.31 -17.52
N ILE A 29 20.44 -49.24 -18.57
CA ILE A 29 18.98 -49.33 -18.45
C ILE A 29 18.49 -50.76 -18.15
N ASP A 30 19.32 -51.81 -18.26
CA ASP A 30 18.79 -53.17 -18.20
C ASP A 30 19.46 -54.18 -17.24
N THR A 31 20.56 -53.89 -16.52
CA THR A 31 21.39 -55.04 -16.03
C THR A 31 21.94 -55.08 -14.60
N THR A 32 21.54 -54.26 -13.63
CA THR A 32 21.97 -54.51 -12.22
C THR A 32 20.96 -54.03 -11.18
N PRO A 33 20.12 -54.91 -10.59
CA PRO A 33 19.51 -54.62 -9.30
C PRO A 33 20.60 -54.53 -8.23
N PHE A 34 20.57 -53.49 -7.39
CA PHE A 34 21.39 -53.46 -6.19
C PHE A 34 20.93 -54.59 -5.25
N GLN A 35 21.83 -55.49 -4.86
CA GLN A 35 21.50 -56.72 -4.11
C GLN A 35 20.81 -56.48 -2.75
N LEU A 36 20.79 -55.25 -2.23
CA LEU A 36 20.09 -54.91 -0.98
C LEU A 36 18.64 -54.45 -1.17
N ILE A 37 18.27 -53.90 -2.33
CA ILE A 37 16.94 -53.30 -2.56
C ILE A 37 16.55 -53.52 -4.03
N PRO A 38 15.45 -54.22 -4.34
CA PRO A 38 15.06 -54.57 -5.71
C PRO A 38 14.37 -53.40 -6.43
N LEU A 39 14.91 -52.18 -6.33
CA LEU A 39 14.47 -51.06 -7.17
C LEU A 39 15.40 -50.96 -8.37
N THR A 40 14.80 -50.89 -9.55
CA THR A 40 15.54 -50.66 -10.80
C THR A 40 16.06 -49.23 -10.83
N ILE A 41 17.10 -48.98 -11.63
CA ILE A 41 17.61 -47.63 -11.89
C ILE A 41 16.49 -46.71 -12.44
N LEU A 42 15.54 -47.29 -13.18
CA LEU A 42 14.35 -46.60 -13.66
C LEU A 42 13.45 -46.14 -12.51
N ASP A 43 13.21 -46.98 -11.50
CA ASP A 43 12.40 -46.62 -10.32
C ASP A 43 13.06 -45.50 -9.50
N TRP A 44 14.39 -45.55 -9.34
CA TRP A 44 15.15 -44.47 -8.70
C TRP A 44 15.05 -43.15 -9.46
N SER A 45 15.06 -43.19 -10.79
CA SER A 45 14.86 -41.99 -11.62
C SER A 45 13.45 -41.42 -11.45
N PHE A 46 12.44 -42.29 -11.35
CA PHE A 46 11.05 -41.88 -11.15
C PHE A 46 10.84 -41.26 -9.76
N LEU A 47 11.46 -41.82 -8.72
CA LEU A 47 11.46 -41.27 -7.37
C LEU A 47 12.16 -39.90 -7.31
N ALA A 48 13.33 -39.76 -7.94
CA ALA A 48 14.03 -38.49 -7.99
C ALA A 48 13.21 -37.41 -8.71
N PHE A 49 12.54 -37.78 -9.82
CA PHE A 49 11.67 -36.88 -10.57
C PHE A 49 10.42 -36.46 -9.78
N THR A 50 9.75 -37.39 -9.12
CA THR A 50 8.56 -37.10 -8.29
C THR A 50 8.92 -36.25 -7.08
N LEU A 51 10.03 -36.55 -6.40
CA LEU A 51 10.53 -35.72 -5.30
C LEU A 51 10.92 -34.30 -5.78
N GLY A 52 11.57 -34.19 -6.94
CA GLY A 52 11.90 -32.89 -7.54
C GLY A 52 10.66 -32.06 -7.86
N THR A 53 9.62 -32.71 -8.40
CA THR A 53 8.33 -32.06 -8.73
C THR A 53 7.60 -31.63 -7.46
N ALA A 54 7.55 -32.47 -6.43
CA ALA A 54 6.97 -32.12 -5.14
C ALA A 54 7.69 -30.94 -4.49
N ALA A 55 9.02 -30.92 -4.51
CA ALA A 55 9.83 -29.82 -4.01
C ALA A 55 9.55 -28.50 -4.75
N LEU A 56 9.33 -28.56 -6.07
CA LEU A 56 8.97 -27.40 -6.88
C LEU A 56 7.61 -26.83 -6.49
N LEU A 57 6.61 -27.70 -6.29
CA LEU A 57 5.27 -27.27 -5.85
C LEU A 57 5.30 -26.64 -4.46
N VAL A 58 6.06 -27.22 -3.52
CA VAL A 58 6.25 -26.64 -2.19
C VAL A 58 6.93 -25.28 -2.28
N ASN A 59 7.98 -25.14 -3.10
CA ASN A 59 8.68 -23.88 -3.28
C ASN A 59 7.74 -22.79 -3.85
N LEU A 60 6.97 -23.14 -4.88
CA LEU A 60 5.99 -22.22 -5.48
C LEU A 60 4.91 -21.80 -4.48
N GLY A 61 4.42 -22.75 -3.67
CA GLY A 61 3.45 -22.46 -2.61
C GLY A 61 3.99 -21.55 -1.51
N LEU A 62 5.24 -21.76 -1.09
CA LEU A 62 5.91 -20.91 -0.11
C LEU A 62 6.17 -19.50 -0.64
N GLU A 63 6.65 -19.39 -1.88
CA GLU A 63 6.86 -18.11 -2.55
C GLU A 63 5.54 -17.35 -2.68
N TRP A 64 4.46 -18.02 -3.11
CA TRP A 64 3.13 -17.43 -3.19
C TRP A 64 2.61 -16.95 -1.84
N ASN A 65 2.74 -17.76 -0.78
CA ASN A 65 2.32 -17.39 0.57
C ASN A 65 3.14 -16.21 1.13
N SER A 66 4.46 -16.22 0.90
CA SER A 66 5.36 -15.13 1.34
C SER A 66 5.04 -13.82 0.61
N GLY A 67 4.80 -13.89 -0.70
CA GLY A 67 4.40 -12.75 -1.53
C GLY A 67 3.04 -12.21 -1.11
N ASN A 68 2.06 -13.08 -0.86
CA ASN A 68 0.73 -12.67 -0.42
C ASN A 68 0.76 -11.97 0.94
N ARG A 69 1.54 -12.49 1.90
CA ARG A 69 1.74 -11.86 3.20
C ARG A 69 2.47 -10.51 3.09
N SER A 70 3.42 -10.37 2.17
CA SER A 70 4.10 -9.10 1.91
C SER A 70 3.16 -8.05 1.31
N ARG A 71 2.32 -8.46 0.35
CA ARG A 71 1.31 -7.58 -0.28
C ARG A 71 0.29 -7.10 0.74
N ASN A 72 -0.27 -8.01 1.54
CA ASN A 72 -1.22 -7.64 2.60
C ASN A 72 -0.65 -6.63 3.62
N ARG A 73 0.66 -6.70 3.93
CA ARG A 73 1.29 -5.72 4.83
C ARG A 73 1.42 -4.35 4.17
N ALA A 74 1.83 -4.31 2.91
CA ALA A 74 1.93 -3.06 2.14
C ALA A 74 0.55 -2.41 1.96
N ASP A 75 -0.48 -3.20 1.71
CA ASP A 75 -1.86 -2.70 1.57
C ASP A 75 -2.39 -2.17 2.90
N GLN A 76 -2.16 -2.86 4.03
CA GLN A 76 -2.53 -2.35 5.35
C GLN A 76 -1.81 -1.04 5.71
N GLU A 77 -0.56 -0.87 5.31
CA GLU A 77 0.20 0.36 5.57
C GLU A 77 -0.30 1.54 4.72
N ARG A 78 -0.68 1.26 3.46
CA ARG A 78 -1.36 2.23 2.60
C ARG A 78 -2.71 2.64 3.16
N ASP A 79 -3.54 1.68 3.56
CA ASP A 79 -4.87 1.95 4.13
C ASP A 79 -4.78 2.83 5.39
N ARG A 80 -3.79 2.59 6.26
CA ARG A 80 -3.56 3.44 7.44
C ARG A 80 -3.18 4.87 7.04
N THR A 81 -2.28 5.00 6.07
CA THR A 81 -1.82 6.31 5.57
C THR A 81 -2.98 7.09 4.93
N ASP A 82 -3.82 6.41 4.16
CA ASP A 82 -4.98 7.03 3.50
C ASP A 82 -6.04 7.42 4.52
N GLN A 83 -6.30 6.60 5.54
CA GLN A 83 -7.20 6.98 6.64
C GLN A 83 -6.70 8.20 7.42
N GLU A 84 -5.39 8.32 7.66
CA GLU A 84 -4.81 9.49 8.32
C GLU A 84 -4.96 10.75 7.46
N ARG A 85 -4.72 10.63 6.14
CA ARG A 85 -4.93 11.73 5.19
C ARG A 85 -6.38 12.16 5.14
N ASP A 86 -7.31 11.22 5.06
CA ASP A 86 -8.75 11.50 5.04
C ASP A 86 -9.21 12.21 6.31
N ARG A 87 -8.69 11.80 7.48
CA ARG A 87 -8.98 12.49 8.74
C ARG A 87 -8.45 13.91 8.73
N ALA A 88 -7.21 14.11 8.29
CA ALA A 88 -6.61 15.44 8.19
C ALA A 88 -7.39 16.34 7.22
N ASP A 89 -7.83 15.80 6.08
CA ASP A 89 -8.60 16.55 5.10
C ASP A 89 -10.02 16.84 5.59
N GLN A 90 -10.66 15.93 6.33
CA GLN A 90 -11.92 16.22 7.01
C GLN A 90 -11.78 17.34 8.04
N GLU A 91 -10.70 17.35 8.84
CA GLU A 91 -10.43 18.42 9.79
C GLU A 91 -10.19 19.76 9.10
N ARG A 92 -9.40 19.77 8.03
CA ARG A 92 -9.19 20.95 7.18
C ARG A 92 -10.50 21.46 6.58
N GLN A 93 -11.36 20.58 6.08
CA GLN A 93 -12.66 20.96 5.54
C GLN A 93 -13.57 21.54 6.63
N ARG A 94 -13.59 20.96 7.84
CA ARG A 94 -14.35 21.50 8.98
C ARG A 94 -13.82 22.89 9.37
N ALA A 95 -12.51 23.06 9.43
CA ALA A 95 -11.87 24.35 9.73
C ALA A 95 -12.19 25.39 8.64
N ALA A 96 -12.06 25.04 7.37
CA ALA A 96 -12.40 25.90 6.23
C ALA A 96 -13.89 26.28 6.22
N ARG A 97 -14.78 25.34 6.57
CA ARG A 97 -16.22 25.61 6.69
C ARG A 97 -16.52 26.58 7.82
N ARG A 98 -15.88 26.41 9.00
CA ARG A 98 -16.00 27.36 10.12
C ARG A 98 -15.48 28.74 9.74
N ALA A 99 -14.32 28.82 9.09
CA ALA A 99 -13.74 30.07 8.60
C ALA A 99 -14.66 30.75 7.57
N ARG A 100 -15.25 30.00 6.63
CA ARG A 100 -16.23 30.55 5.67
C ARG A 100 -17.48 31.10 6.36
N ILE A 101 -17.99 30.41 7.37
CA ILE A 101 -19.16 30.87 8.13
C ILE A 101 -18.82 32.16 8.88
N GLN A 102 -17.70 32.19 9.60
CA GLN A 102 -17.24 33.39 10.31
C GLN A 102 -17.02 34.57 9.37
N ASN A 103 -16.33 34.35 8.23
CA ASN A 103 -16.09 35.39 7.24
C ASN A 103 -17.41 35.93 6.65
N ARG A 104 -18.38 35.04 6.36
CA ARG A 104 -19.71 35.44 5.90
C ARG A 104 -20.51 36.23 6.94
N PHE A 105 -20.40 35.86 8.23
CA PHE A 105 -21.03 36.61 9.32
C PHE A 105 -20.36 37.95 9.57
N PHE A 106 -19.03 38.05 9.44
CA PHE A 106 -18.27 39.28 9.65
C PHE A 106 -18.46 40.29 8.51
N LEU A 107 -18.51 39.82 7.25
CA LEU A 107 -18.71 40.67 6.07
C LEU A 107 -20.13 41.27 5.96
N ARG A 108 -21.12 40.64 6.58
CA ARG A 108 -22.53 41.08 6.50
C ARG A 108 -22.75 42.42 7.22
N PRO A 109 -22.32 42.64 8.47
CA PRO A 109 -22.38 43.94 9.13
C PRO A 109 -21.50 45.00 8.47
N THR A 110 -20.32 44.64 7.94
CA THR A 110 -19.46 45.62 7.24
C THR A 110 -20.15 46.21 6.02
N ARG A 111 -20.92 45.42 5.26
CA ARG A 111 -21.75 45.95 4.17
C ARG A 111 -22.86 46.89 4.64
N TYR A 112 -23.50 46.62 5.78
CA TYR A 112 -24.51 47.51 6.34
C TYR A 112 -23.92 48.83 6.84
N GLN A 113 -22.67 48.84 7.30
CA GLN A 113 -21.99 50.07 7.72
C GLN A 113 -21.44 50.88 6.53
N LEU A 114 -21.12 50.24 5.41
CA LEU A 114 -20.61 50.88 4.19
C LEU A 114 -21.70 51.28 3.20
N THR A 115 -22.96 50.89 3.43
CA THR A 115 -24.11 51.39 2.67
C THR A 115 -24.85 52.36 3.58
N PRO A 116 -24.56 53.67 3.54
CA PRO A 116 -25.17 54.62 4.46
C PRO A 116 -26.68 54.62 4.22
N SER A 117 -27.43 54.23 5.27
CA SER A 117 -28.86 54.47 5.33
C SER A 117 -29.13 55.96 5.08
N PRO A 118 -30.19 56.35 4.34
CA PRO A 118 -30.54 57.75 4.08
C PRO A 118 -30.54 58.60 5.35
N ASP A 119 -30.98 58.01 6.47
CA ASP A 119 -31.06 58.67 7.78
C ASP A 119 -29.66 58.91 8.38
N THR A 120 -28.75 57.95 8.25
CA THR A 120 -27.37 58.09 8.73
C THR A 120 -26.58 59.06 7.87
N ARG A 121 -26.87 59.14 6.57
CA ARG A 121 -26.29 60.14 5.67
C ARG A 121 -26.73 61.55 6.03
N ALA A 122 -28.02 61.74 6.32
CA ALA A 122 -28.56 63.02 6.76
C ALA A 122 -27.93 63.47 8.08
N ALA A 123 -27.83 62.56 9.07
CA ALA A 123 -27.19 62.86 10.35
C ALA A 123 -25.69 63.18 10.22
N LEU A 124 -24.98 62.53 9.29
CA LEU A 124 -23.56 62.80 9.06
C LEU A 124 -23.34 64.15 8.35
N ILE A 125 -24.23 64.51 7.43
CA ILE A 125 -24.21 65.84 6.78
C ILE A 125 -24.53 66.92 7.81
N ASP A 126 -25.54 66.71 8.64
CA ASP A 126 -25.95 67.63 9.71
C ASP A 126 -24.83 67.84 10.75
N PHE A 127 -24.15 66.76 11.14
CA PHE A 127 -22.99 66.82 12.04
C PHE A 127 -21.78 67.52 11.39
N LEU A 128 -21.55 67.32 10.09
CA LEU A 128 -20.49 68.02 9.37
C LEU A 128 -20.80 69.52 9.22
N SER A 129 -22.05 69.91 8.97
CA SER A 129 -22.45 71.32 8.98
C SER A 129 -22.31 71.94 10.37
N PHE A 130 -22.63 71.19 11.43
CA PHE A 130 -22.46 71.64 12.80
C PHE A 130 -20.97 71.88 13.16
N LEU A 131 -20.08 71.00 12.73
CA LEU A 131 -18.63 71.17 12.93
C LEU A 131 -18.05 72.31 12.09
N GLN A 132 -18.61 72.58 10.92
CA GLN A 132 -18.20 73.70 10.07
C GLN A 132 -18.64 75.04 10.66
N GLU A 133 -19.80 75.10 11.31
CA GLU A 133 -20.33 76.32 11.95
C GLU A 133 -19.64 76.66 13.28
N TYR A 134 -19.08 75.66 13.97
CA TYR A 134 -18.24 75.85 15.16
C TYR A 134 -16.74 76.01 14.86
N GLY A 135 -16.35 76.00 13.58
CA GLY A 135 -14.96 76.05 13.11
C GLY A 135 -14.46 77.42 12.63
N GLU A 136 -15.32 78.45 12.64
CA GLU A 136 -14.98 79.88 12.50
C GLU A 136 -15.07 80.57 13.87
#